data_AF-I3RBS7-F1
#
_entry.id   AF-I3RBS7-F1
#
_cell.length_a   1.000
_cell.length_b   1.000
_cell.length_c   1.000
_cell.angle_alpha   90.00
_cell.angle_beta   90.00
_cell.angle_gamma   90.00
#
_symmetry.space_group_name_H-M   'P 1'
#
loop_
_entity.id
_entity.type
_entity.pdbx_description
1 polymer ?
#
loop_
_entity_poly.entity_id
_entity_poly.type
_entity_poly.pdbx_seq_one_letter_code
_entity_poly.pdbx_strand_id
1 'polypeptide(L)'
;MENVSRDYLHEYAKWGSLDVLENANRYPGPSGFFAYVMEEALKDSLGIIPEIGRRAHFSGDIYIHKLPYSLYIPYCTGHSIARLLEKGLKTPTIVSRPARHFDTFVDHVANYLITLQHYFSGAQAFSSVEWYAGPFIRKEGLDRRKIRQNIQRLVYNLNYPTRIGLQTPFTNFTVTLDAPKKMLEGDYAVYDGKKVEPLGEYEREAKEFIIALTEVLREGDALGQPFTFPIPTLMVTAKMIWDDPEVFEAIFTTAAKRGSFYWLNTNVVDPDASYAMCCRLNIDKNEFMYAFGLNGKSSEEETLEKLERQRFGGLWAMPDVTGSVNVTTVNLPRIALKAKGDDEKFWEEYGKVLEIVRVTTDWFRSRYISLITNYPHMYSMIREYLEEFPTSHFNTIGILGLPEAAAIYLNNPKLWEEGSRREWMEAAKIMKEMVEFATSKAREWMRRTGVPWNVEEVPGESAAARLAIKDLKQFPELREYLSDPENPIYSTSIAPYYGSLELGDRIRIEEKVQKSFTGGVMMHIFLGEEPDPEALAKLTKRLMRTELVYWSYTPAITVCNECGYSATGLYTHCPRCGSENVEIWSRIIGYYRPLKNWNPFRKKEFWTRKHYSS
;
A
#
# COMPACT_ATOMS: atom_id res chain seq x y z
N MET A 1 6.11 41.89 21.58
CA MET A 1 7.01 40.81 21.13
C MET A 1 6.79 40.67 19.64
N GLU A 2 7.76 41.12 18.85
CA GLU A 2 7.75 40.96 17.39
C GLU A 2 7.56 39.47 17.06
N ASN A 3 6.54 39.16 16.27
CA ASN A 3 6.41 37.85 15.63
C ASN A 3 7.65 37.68 14.76
N VAL A 4 8.64 36.92 15.25
CA VAL A 4 9.74 36.46 14.42
C VAL A 4 9.09 35.70 13.26
N SER A 5 9.11 36.31 12.07
CA SER A 5 8.60 35.70 10.85
C SER A 5 9.23 34.32 10.73
N ARG A 6 8.40 33.27 10.73
CA ARG A 6 8.86 31.89 10.62
C ARG A 6 9.61 31.74 9.31
N ASP A 7 10.93 31.52 9.37
CA ASP A 7 11.75 31.30 8.19
C ASP A 7 11.56 29.87 7.68
N TYR A 8 10.52 29.69 6.87
CA TYR A 8 10.19 28.41 6.25
C TYR A 8 11.33 27.84 5.41
N LEU A 9 12.18 28.69 4.80
CA LEU A 9 13.30 28.23 3.99
C LEU A 9 14.36 27.61 4.89
N HIS A 10 14.69 28.27 6.00
CA HIS A 10 15.63 27.73 6.98
C HIS A 10 15.13 26.43 7.62
N GLU A 11 13.84 26.31 7.92
CA GLU A 11 13.24 25.06 8.42
C GLU A 11 13.32 23.94 7.38
N TYR A 12 12.92 24.21 6.14
CA TYR A 12 12.97 23.25 5.03
C TYR A 12 14.41 22.82 4.74
N ALA A 13 15.36 23.75 4.73
CA ALA A 13 16.77 23.50 4.42
C ALA A 13 17.52 22.66 5.48
N LYS A 14 16.94 22.44 6.67
CA LYS A 14 17.53 21.58 7.70
C LYS A 14 17.42 20.08 7.44
N TRP A 15 16.43 19.64 6.65
CA TRP A 15 16.33 18.24 6.22
C TRP A 15 16.27 17.21 7.37
N GLY A 16 15.93 17.65 8.57
CA GLY A 16 16.06 16.86 9.80
C GLY A 16 14.81 16.79 10.66
N SER A 17 13.73 17.47 10.28
CA SER A 17 12.46 17.42 11.03
C SER A 17 11.52 16.35 10.46
N LEU A 18 10.66 15.84 11.34
CA LEU A 18 9.61 14.90 10.96
C LEU A 18 8.64 15.48 9.93
N ASP A 19 8.44 16.80 9.92
CA ASP A 19 7.53 17.49 9.00
C ASP A 19 8.16 17.65 7.61
N VAL A 20 9.46 17.92 7.51
CA VAL A 20 10.16 18.01 6.21
C VAL A 20 10.31 16.62 5.57
N LEU A 21 10.60 15.60 6.38
CA LEU A 21 10.75 14.21 5.94
C LEU A 21 9.50 13.35 6.23
N GLU A 22 8.30 13.95 6.22
CA GLU A 22 7.06 13.22 6.51
C GLU A 22 6.80 12.04 5.55
N ASN A 23 7.37 12.10 4.35
CA ASN A 23 7.24 11.10 3.30
C ASN A 23 8.57 10.91 2.57
N ALA A 24 9.16 9.72 2.65
CA ALA A 24 10.44 9.35 2.05
C ALA A 24 10.43 9.37 0.51
N ASN A 25 9.24 9.44 -0.10
CA ASN A 25 9.07 9.67 -1.54
C ASN A 25 9.36 11.13 -1.97
N ARG A 26 9.65 12.07 -1.06
CA ARG A 26 9.98 13.46 -1.40
C ARG A 26 11.47 13.67 -1.64
N TYR A 27 11.80 14.61 -2.52
CA TYR A 27 13.17 15.00 -2.85
C TYR A 27 13.43 16.50 -2.63
N PRO A 28 14.70 16.90 -2.44
CA PRO A 28 15.06 18.30 -2.28
C PRO A 28 14.82 19.07 -3.55
N GLY A 29 14.20 20.23 -3.41
CA GLY A 29 14.25 21.23 -4.47
C GLY A 29 13.20 22.31 -4.30
N PRO A 30 13.21 23.31 -5.20
CA PRO A 30 12.31 24.45 -5.13
C PRO A 30 10.83 24.06 -5.07
N SER A 31 10.37 23.09 -5.87
CA SER A 31 8.98 22.62 -5.82
C SER A 31 8.67 21.78 -4.58
N GLY A 32 9.67 21.10 -4.00
CA GLY A 32 9.61 20.50 -2.67
C GLY A 32 9.35 21.54 -1.58
N PHE A 33 10.10 22.64 -1.61
CA PHE A 33 9.92 23.77 -0.72
C PHE A 33 8.54 24.43 -0.88
N PHE A 34 8.09 24.68 -2.11
CA PHE A 34 6.75 25.26 -2.34
C PHE A 34 5.63 24.35 -1.83
N ALA A 35 5.77 23.03 -2.00
CA ALA A 35 4.82 22.07 -1.43
C ALA A 35 4.79 22.12 0.10
N TYR A 36 5.96 22.23 0.74
CA TYR A 36 6.08 22.40 2.19
C TYR A 36 5.41 23.69 2.68
N VAL A 37 5.68 24.83 2.05
CA VAL A 37 5.03 26.11 2.40
C VAL A 37 3.51 26.04 2.22
N MET A 38 3.05 25.44 1.13
CA MET A 38 1.62 25.24 0.89
C MET A 38 0.99 24.33 1.95
N GLU A 39 1.67 23.26 2.38
CA GLU A 39 1.21 22.40 3.46
C GLU A 39 1.08 23.17 4.78
N GLU A 40 2.06 23.99 5.15
CA GLU A 40 1.98 24.83 6.34
C GLU A 40 0.84 25.85 6.26
N ALA A 41 0.66 26.52 5.12
CA ALA A 41 -0.42 27.48 4.92
C ALA A 41 -1.82 26.83 4.97
N LEU A 42 -1.96 25.62 4.43
CA LEU A 42 -3.24 24.90 4.43
C LEU A 42 -3.63 24.35 5.81
N LYS A 43 -2.73 24.36 6.81
CA LYS A 43 -3.07 23.96 8.19
C LYS A 43 -4.13 24.87 8.80
N ASP A 44 -4.22 26.13 8.38
CA ASP A 44 -5.26 27.07 8.85
C ASP A 44 -6.67 26.62 8.43
N SER A 45 -6.78 25.87 7.33
CA SER A 45 -8.04 25.30 6.83
C SER A 45 -8.51 24.06 7.59
N LEU A 46 -7.74 23.56 8.56
CA LEU A 46 -8.13 22.38 9.36
C LEU A 46 -9.40 22.61 10.19
N GLY A 47 -9.80 23.87 10.42
CA GLY A 47 -11.06 24.22 11.07
C GLY A 47 -12.31 23.76 10.32
N ILE A 48 -12.18 23.38 9.04
CA ILE A 48 -13.29 22.85 8.23
C ILE A 48 -13.67 21.42 8.65
N ILE A 49 -12.74 20.66 9.25
CA ILE A 49 -13.00 19.31 9.77
C ILE A 49 -13.96 19.42 10.97
N PRO A 50 -14.97 18.52 11.09
CA PRO A 50 -15.86 18.48 12.24
C PRO A 50 -15.08 18.46 13.55
N GLU A 51 -15.55 19.25 14.52
CA GLU A 51 -14.81 19.49 15.74
C GLU A 51 -14.43 18.20 16.49
N ILE A 52 -15.33 17.21 16.51
CA ILE A 52 -15.09 15.91 17.14
C ILE A 52 -13.86 15.20 16.57
N GLY A 53 -13.75 15.10 15.24
CA GLY A 53 -12.62 14.49 14.56
C GLY A 53 -11.35 15.33 14.65
N ARG A 54 -11.48 16.65 14.53
CA ARG A 54 -10.37 17.59 14.65
C ARG A 54 -9.72 17.53 16.03
N ARG A 55 -10.50 17.58 17.11
CA ARG A 55 -9.99 17.49 18.48
C ARG A 55 -9.31 16.14 18.72
N ALA A 56 -9.94 15.04 18.31
CA ALA A 56 -9.38 13.69 18.44
C ALA A 56 -8.05 13.50 17.67
N HIS A 57 -7.91 14.14 16.51
CA HIS A 57 -6.64 14.13 15.76
C HIS A 57 -5.52 14.87 16.51
N PHE A 58 -5.83 16.04 17.05
CA PHE A 58 -4.85 16.85 17.77
C PHE A 58 -4.46 16.24 19.12
N SER A 59 -5.42 15.67 19.86
CA SER A 59 -5.13 14.92 21.11
C SER A 59 -4.32 13.65 20.87
N GLY A 60 -4.45 13.03 19.69
CA GLY A 60 -3.79 11.77 19.35
C GLY A 60 -4.64 10.53 19.63
N ASP A 61 -5.96 10.68 19.83
CA ASP A 61 -6.89 9.56 19.92
C ASP A 61 -7.06 8.89 18.54
N ILE A 62 -7.03 9.70 17.48
CA ILE A 62 -7.03 9.25 16.08
C ILE A 62 -5.94 9.94 15.26
N TYR A 63 -5.68 9.43 14.07
CA TYR A 63 -4.83 10.08 13.08
C TYR A 63 -5.53 10.14 11.72
N ILE A 64 -5.83 11.35 11.24
CA ILE A 64 -6.39 11.58 9.91
C ILE A 64 -5.24 11.66 8.93
N HIS A 65 -5.19 10.74 7.96
CA HIS A 65 -4.07 10.66 7.03
C HIS A 65 -4.11 11.77 5.98
N LYS A 66 -2.92 12.08 5.45
CA LYS A 66 -2.69 13.01 4.33
C LYS A 66 -3.21 14.43 4.55
N LEU A 67 -3.41 14.87 5.79
CA LEU A 67 -3.66 16.27 6.06
C LEU A 67 -2.44 17.13 5.67
N PRO A 68 -2.65 18.36 5.16
CA PRO A 68 -3.94 18.97 4.87
C PRO A 68 -4.51 18.61 3.48
N TYR A 69 -3.79 17.87 2.62
CA TYR A 69 -4.24 17.52 1.26
C TYR A 69 -5.55 16.75 1.21
N SER A 70 -5.81 15.88 2.18
CA SER A 70 -7.07 15.12 2.27
C SER A 70 -8.29 16.00 2.48
N LEU A 71 -8.14 17.30 2.76
CA LEU A 71 -9.25 18.25 2.69
C LEU A 71 -9.78 18.46 1.26
N TYR A 72 -9.03 18.08 0.23
CA TYR A 72 -9.34 18.36 -1.17
C TYR A 72 -9.15 17.15 -2.10
N ILE A 73 -8.24 16.24 -1.76
CA ILE A 73 -7.83 15.16 -2.63
C ILE A 73 -8.11 13.81 -1.94
N PRO A 74 -8.91 12.91 -2.54
CA PRO A 74 -9.18 11.58 -1.98
C PRO A 74 -7.91 10.75 -1.84
N TYR A 75 -8.00 9.61 -1.13
CA TYR A 75 -6.83 8.80 -0.80
C TYR A 75 -6.29 8.01 -1.99
N CYS A 76 -6.79 6.82 -2.29
CA CYS A 76 -6.16 5.93 -3.27
C CYS A 76 -7.18 5.25 -4.19
N THR A 77 -6.71 4.71 -5.31
CA THR A 77 -7.58 4.00 -6.27
C THR A 77 -6.80 2.98 -7.12
N GLY A 78 -7.40 1.82 -7.34
CA GLY A 78 -7.18 0.99 -8.52
C GLY A 78 -7.96 1.55 -9.69
N HIS A 79 -7.44 1.34 -10.89
CA HIS A 79 -7.97 1.88 -12.13
C HIS A 79 -8.24 0.76 -13.14
N SER A 80 -9.17 1.02 -14.06
CA SER A 80 -9.46 0.13 -15.17
C SER A 80 -8.59 0.45 -16.37
N ILE A 81 -7.68 -0.46 -16.72
CA ILE A 81 -6.90 -0.36 -17.94
C ILE A 81 -7.78 -0.57 -19.18
N ALA A 82 -8.82 -1.41 -19.10
CA ALA A 82 -9.78 -1.58 -20.19
C ALA A 82 -10.42 -0.24 -20.58
N ARG A 83 -10.91 0.54 -19.60
CA ARG A 83 -11.50 1.86 -19.86
C ARG A 83 -10.52 2.85 -20.47
N LEU A 84 -9.26 2.83 -20.04
CA LEU A 84 -8.19 3.63 -20.66
C LEU A 84 -8.01 3.24 -22.14
N LEU A 85 -7.98 1.94 -22.45
CA LEU A 85 -7.79 1.46 -23.81
C LEU A 85 -9.02 1.66 -24.70
N GLU A 86 -10.23 1.63 -24.14
CA GLU A 86 -11.49 1.91 -24.85
C GLU A 86 -11.63 3.40 -25.17
N LYS A 87 -11.40 4.29 -24.19
CA LYS A 87 -11.58 5.73 -24.33
C LYS A 87 -10.39 6.44 -24.98
N GLY A 88 -9.19 5.83 -24.97
CA GLY A 88 -7.93 6.54 -25.16
C GLY A 88 -7.58 7.41 -23.95
N LEU A 89 -6.50 8.19 -24.06
CA LEU A 89 -6.06 9.09 -22.98
C LEU A 89 -6.54 10.52 -23.20
N LYS A 90 -7.52 10.95 -22.41
CA LYS A 90 -8.09 12.30 -22.40
C LYS A 90 -7.60 13.01 -21.14
N THR A 91 -6.85 14.08 -21.33
CA THR A 91 -6.35 14.95 -20.26
C THR A 91 -6.92 16.36 -20.43
N PRO A 92 -6.79 17.26 -19.44
CA PRO A 92 -7.21 18.65 -19.60
C PRO A 92 -6.55 19.39 -20.76
N THR A 93 -5.36 18.96 -21.20
CA THR A 93 -4.55 19.66 -22.20
C THR A 93 -4.52 18.98 -23.58
N ILE A 94 -4.71 17.66 -23.64
CA ILE A 94 -4.65 16.88 -24.88
C ILE A 94 -5.55 15.64 -24.82
N VAL A 95 -6.10 15.26 -25.97
CA VAL A 95 -6.90 14.05 -26.15
C VAL A 95 -6.23 13.14 -27.18
N SER A 96 -5.90 11.92 -26.76
CA SER A 96 -5.31 10.87 -27.58
C SER A 96 -6.36 9.81 -27.94
N ARG A 97 -6.35 9.35 -29.20
CA ARG A 97 -7.17 8.20 -29.64
C ARG A 97 -6.71 6.92 -28.95
N PRO A 98 -7.55 5.86 -28.87
CA PRO A 98 -7.13 4.54 -28.42
C PRO A 98 -5.82 4.05 -29.03
N ALA A 99 -5.00 3.35 -28.23
CA ALA A 99 -3.70 2.86 -28.67
C ALA A 99 -3.85 1.79 -29.76
N ARG A 100 -2.89 1.76 -30.69
CA ARG A 100 -2.76 0.75 -31.76
C ARG A 100 -1.38 0.08 -31.83
N HIS A 101 -0.41 0.65 -31.12
CA HIS A 101 0.97 0.18 -31.05
C HIS A 101 1.38 0.00 -29.59
N PHE A 102 2.30 -0.92 -29.33
CA PHE A 102 2.74 -1.27 -27.99
C PHE A 102 3.44 -0.11 -27.27
N ASP A 103 4.17 0.71 -28.01
CA ASP A 103 4.79 1.94 -27.47
C ASP A 103 3.74 2.94 -26.96
N THR A 104 2.65 3.09 -27.71
CA THR A 104 1.51 3.96 -27.40
C THR A 104 0.70 3.38 -26.25
N PHE A 105 0.54 2.06 -26.17
CA PHE A 105 -0.03 1.38 -24.99
C PHE A 105 0.77 1.71 -23.74
N VAL A 106 2.11 1.57 -23.79
CA VAL A 106 3.01 1.91 -22.69
C VAL A 106 2.89 3.38 -22.30
N ASP A 107 2.86 4.28 -23.28
CA ASP A 107 2.69 5.71 -23.04
C ASP A 107 1.34 6.04 -22.41
N HIS A 108 0.26 5.41 -22.85
CA HIS A 108 -1.05 5.60 -22.24
C HIS A 108 -1.05 5.14 -20.78
N VAL A 109 -0.51 3.96 -20.48
CA VAL A 109 -0.42 3.43 -19.12
C VAL A 109 0.39 4.38 -18.23
N ALA A 110 1.59 4.78 -18.67
CA ALA A 110 2.46 5.68 -17.91
C ALA A 110 1.83 7.05 -17.69
N ASN A 111 1.38 7.71 -18.77
CA ASN A 111 0.85 9.07 -18.70
C ASN A 111 -0.51 9.12 -17.99
N TYR A 112 -1.31 8.05 -18.06
CA TYR A 112 -2.54 7.96 -17.27
C TYR A 112 -2.24 8.02 -15.77
N LEU A 113 -1.33 7.16 -15.27
CA LEU A 113 -0.96 7.14 -13.85
C LEU A 113 -0.25 8.43 -13.43
N ILE A 114 0.63 8.98 -14.28
CA ILE A 114 1.28 10.28 -14.04
C ILE A 114 0.26 11.42 -13.99
N THR A 115 -0.84 11.35 -14.73
CA THR A 115 -1.87 12.40 -14.70
C THR A 115 -2.80 12.22 -13.50
N LEU A 116 -3.27 11.00 -13.25
CA LEU A 116 -4.22 10.71 -12.20
C LEU A 116 -3.62 10.91 -10.79
N GLN A 117 -2.30 10.80 -10.60
CA GLN A 117 -1.67 11.01 -9.29
C GLN A 117 -1.91 12.40 -8.68
N HIS A 118 -2.32 13.36 -9.51
CA HIS A 118 -2.69 14.72 -9.06
C HIS A 118 -4.11 14.78 -8.48
N TYR A 119 -4.93 13.74 -8.72
CA TYR A 119 -6.31 13.64 -8.27
C TYR A 119 -6.47 12.70 -7.06
N PHE A 120 -5.41 11.99 -6.66
CA PHE A 120 -5.38 11.10 -5.50
C PHE A 120 -4.12 11.34 -4.67
N SER A 121 -4.22 11.27 -3.34
CA SER A 121 -3.13 11.57 -2.41
C SER A 121 -2.26 10.34 -2.07
N GLY A 122 -2.80 9.15 -2.23
CA GLY A 122 -2.17 7.85 -2.03
C GLY A 122 -1.72 7.19 -3.34
N ALA A 123 -1.79 5.87 -3.35
CA ALA A 123 -1.30 5.06 -4.45
C ALA A 123 -2.31 4.82 -5.57
N GLN A 124 -1.79 4.45 -6.73
CA GLN A 124 -2.55 4.16 -7.94
C GLN A 124 -2.17 2.80 -8.48
N ALA A 125 -3.16 1.98 -8.82
CA ALA A 125 -2.92 0.63 -9.27
C ALA A 125 -3.57 0.33 -10.61
N PHE A 126 -2.89 -0.50 -11.41
CA PHE A 126 -3.51 -1.27 -12.48
C PHE A 126 -3.37 -2.74 -12.19
N SER A 127 -4.30 -3.53 -12.71
CA SER A 127 -4.25 -4.99 -12.66
C SER A 127 -4.18 -5.55 -14.06
N SER A 128 -3.54 -6.73 -14.19
CA SER A 128 -3.48 -7.50 -15.43
C SER A 128 -2.85 -6.74 -16.61
N VAL A 129 -1.94 -5.80 -16.33
CA VAL A 129 -1.28 -4.97 -17.36
C VAL A 129 -0.58 -5.85 -18.42
N GLU A 130 -0.02 -6.97 -17.97
CA GLU A 130 0.61 -7.98 -18.81
C GLU A 130 -0.34 -8.61 -19.83
N TRP A 131 -1.61 -8.81 -19.45
CA TRP A 131 -2.63 -9.39 -20.32
C TRP A 131 -3.16 -8.37 -21.31
N TYR A 132 -3.40 -7.13 -20.87
CA TYR A 132 -3.84 -6.05 -21.75
C TYR A 132 -2.75 -5.57 -22.73
N ALA A 133 -1.47 -5.85 -22.45
CA ALA A 133 -0.38 -5.68 -23.41
C ALA A 133 -0.44 -6.69 -24.57
N GLY A 134 -1.05 -7.85 -24.35
CA GLY A 134 -1.07 -9.00 -25.27
C GLY A 134 -1.45 -8.69 -26.71
N PRO A 135 -2.59 -8.03 -26.98
CA PRO A 135 -3.02 -7.70 -28.34
C PRO A 135 -1.99 -6.88 -29.13
N PHE A 136 -1.28 -5.97 -28.46
CA PHE A 136 -0.28 -5.10 -29.07
C PHE A 136 0.99 -5.88 -29.41
N ILE A 137 1.48 -6.67 -28.45
CA ILE A 137 2.65 -7.53 -28.63
C ILE A 137 2.42 -8.52 -29.78
N ARG A 138 1.25 -9.17 -29.80
CA ARG A 138 0.87 -10.16 -30.82
C ARG A 138 0.77 -9.55 -32.21
N LYS A 139 0.02 -8.46 -32.36
CA LYS A 139 -0.24 -7.85 -33.68
C LYS A 139 1.02 -7.29 -34.33
N GLU A 140 1.95 -6.76 -33.53
CA GLU A 140 3.21 -6.22 -34.05
C GLU A 140 4.31 -7.28 -34.15
N GLY A 141 4.06 -8.52 -33.71
CA GLY A 141 5.03 -9.61 -33.75
C GLY A 141 6.31 -9.26 -32.99
N LEU A 142 6.18 -8.63 -31.82
CA LEU A 142 7.34 -8.10 -31.09
C LEU A 142 8.20 -9.24 -30.51
N ASP A 143 9.51 -9.08 -30.63
CA ASP A 143 10.47 -9.91 -29.92
C ASP A 143 10.72 -9.37 -28.50
N ARG A 144 11.37 -10.20 -27.66
CA ARG A 144 11.69 -9.85 -26.27
C ARG A 144 12.49 -8.56 -26.15
N ARG A 145 13.38 -8.27 -27.10
CA ARG A 145 14.21 -7.05 -27.07
C ARG A 145 13.33 -5.80 -27.18
N LYS A 146 12.38 -5.78 -28.12
CA LYS A 146 11.44 -4.66 -28.29
C LYS A 146 10.46 -4.55 -27.12
N ILE A 147 10.02 -5.67 -26.57
CA ILE A 147 9.17 -5.71 -25.38
C ILE A 147 9.95 -5.08 -24.21
N ARG A 148 11.14 -5.60 -23.88
CA ARG A 148 12.01 -5.09 -22.80
C ARG A 148 12.33 -3.60 -22.96
N GLN A 149 12.61 -3.11 -24.16
CA GLN A 149 12.88 -1.68 -24.38
C GLN A 149 11.70 -0.80 -23.97
N ASN A 150 10.49 -1.22 -24.29
CA ASN A 150 9.27 -0.50 -23.95
C ASN A 150 8.91 -0.64 -22.46
N ILE A 151 9.17 -1.80 -21.85
CA ILE A 151 9.02 -1.98 -20.41
C ILE A 151 10.04 -1.15 -19.62
N GLN A 152 11.28 -1.05 -20.11
CA GLN A 152 12.27 -0.14 -19.56
C GLN A 152 11.76 1.30 -19.60
N ARG A 153 11.24 1.75 -20.75
CA ARG A 153 10.61 3.07 -20.89
C ARG A 153 9.48 3.28 -19.87
N LEU A 154 8.60 2.29 -19.67
CA LEU A 154 7.52 2.34 -18.70
C LEU A 154 8.04 2.53 -17.28
N VAL A 155 8.96 1.65 -16.85
CA VAL A 155 9.50 1.66 -15.48
C VAL A 155 10.22 2.97 -15.18
N TYR A 156 11.07 3.46 -16.09
CA TYR A 156 11.79 4.73 -15.88
C TYR A 156 10.81 5.91 -15.75
N ASN A 157 9.80 6.01 -16.62
CA ASN A 157 8.81 7.09 -16.54
C ASN A 157 8.03 7.10 -15.22
N LEU A 158 7.78 5.93 -14.63
CA LEU A 158 7.11 5.81 -13.33
C LEU A 158 8.02 6.10 -12.12
N ASN A 159 9.33 6.29 -12.32
CA ASN A 159 10.28 6.67 -11.28
C ASN A 159 10.81 8.10 -11.40
N TYR A 160 10.40 8.88 -12.41
CA TYR A 160 10.73 10.31 -12.45
C TYR A 160 9.82 11.12 -11.51
N PRO A 161 10.35 12.15 -10.81
CA PRO A 161 9.62 12.92 -9.82
C PRO A 161 8.68 13.95 -10.46
N THR A 162 7.52 13.50 -10.94
CA THR A 162 6.54 14.33 -11.66
C THR A 162 5.44 14.92 -10.77
N ARG A 163 5.33 14.46 -9.52
CA ARG A 163 4.30 14.88 -8.58
C ARG A 163 4.72 16.12 -7.79
N ILE A 164 3.73 16.85 -7.26
CA ILE A 164 3.95 17.94 -6.32
C ILE A 164 4.87 17.53 -5.16
N GLY A 165 5.85 18.38 -4.87
CA GLY A 165 6.87 18.11 -3.86
C GLY A 165 8.02 17.20 -4.34
N LEU A 166 8.26 17.11 -5.66
CA LEU A 166 9.25 16.23 -6.28
C LEU A 166 9.06 14.75 -5.89
N GLN A 167 7.81 14.30 -5.78
CA GLN A 167 7.54 12.90 -5.51
C GLN A 167 7.44 12.12 -6.82
N THR A 168 7.84 10.85 -6.81
CA THR A 168 7.54 9.95 -7.91
C THR A 168 6.10 9.43 -7.77
N PRO A 169 5.42 9.10 -8.89
CA PRO A 169 4.11 8.46 -8.84
C PRO A 169 4.15 7.20 -7.99
N PHE A 170 3.25 7.09 -7.01
CA PHE A 170 3.13 5.85 -6.23
C PHE A 170 2.25 4.88 -7.01
N THR A 171 2.89 3.98 -7.76
CA THR A 171 2.19 3.03 -8.64
C THR A 171 2.39 1.57 -8.24
N ASN A 172 1.37 0.76 -8.48
CA ASN A 172 1.36 -0.69 -8.24
C ASN A 172 0.80 -1.42 -9.47
N PHE A 173 1.39 -2.56 -9.82
CA PHE A 173 0.81 -3.48 -10.80
C PHE A 173 0.45 -4.79 -10.12
N THR A 174 -0.83 -5.13 -10.12
CA THR A 174 -1.27 -6.48 -9.75
C THR A 174 -1.09 -7.38 -10.96
N VAL A 175 -0.07 -8.22 -10.89
CA VAL A 175 0.29 -9.21 -11.90
C VAL A 175 -0.45 -10.49 -11.57
N THR A 176 -1.39 -10.86 -12.44
CA THR A 176 -2.33 -11.95 -12.17
C THR A 176 -1.85 -13.28 -12.74
N LEU A 177 -1.11 -13.26 -13.84
CA LEU A 177 -0.74 -14.47 -14.59
C LEU A 177 -1.99 -15.37 -14.76
N ASP A 178 -1.86 -16.69 -14.54
CA ASP A 178 -2.91 -17.69 -14.71
C ASP A 178 -3.77 -17.96 -13.45
N ALA A 179 -3.67 -17.13 -12.41
CA ALA A 179 -4.42 -17.32 -11.17
C ALA A 179 -5.95 -17.09 -11.30
N PRO A 180 -6.44 -15.97 -11.89
CA PRO A 180 -7.88 -15.71 -12.01
C PRO A 180 -8.46 -16.29 -13.31
N LYS A 181 -8.79 -17.58 -13.32
CA LYS A 181 -9.29 -18.26 -14.54
C LYS A 181 -10.56 -17.64 -15.12
N LYS A 182 -11.50 -17.23 -14.26
CA LYS A 182 -12.77 -16.64 -14.72
C LYS A 182 -12.55 -15.31 -15.43
N MET A 183 -11.62 -14.49 -14.93
CA MET A 183 -11.22 -13.26 -15.60
C MET A 183 -10.60 -13.55 -16.97
N LEU A 184 -9.71 -14.54 -17.07
CA LEU A 184 -9.04 -14.88 -18.33
C LEU A 184 -10.02 -15.37 -19.41
N GLU A 185 -11.05 -16.11 -19.03
CA GLU A 185 -12.07 -16.63 -19.95
C GLU A 185 -13.22 -15.64 -20.21
N GLY A 186 -13.57 -14.82 -19.21
CA GLY A 186 -14.76 -13.96 -19.23
C GLY A 186 -14.48 -12.51 -19.64
N ASP A 187 -13.29 -11.98 -19.34
CA ASP A 187 -12.92 -10.61 -19.68
C ASP A 187 -12.18 -10.56 -21.02
N TYR A 188 -12.44 -9.48 -21.75
CA TYR A 188 -11.91 -9.27 -23.08
C TYR A 188 -10.76 -8.28 -23.06
N ALA A 189 -9.70 -8.60 -23.82
CA ALA A 189 -8.65 -7.64 -24.09
C ALA A 189 -9.20 -6.49 -24.96
N VAL A 190 -8.51 -5.34 -24.95
CA VAL A 190 -8.93 -4.14 -25.68
C VAL A 190 -7.82 -3.68 -26.63
N TYR A 191 -8.15 -3.48 -27.89
CA TYR A 191 -7.24 -2.99 -28.93
C TYR A 191 -7.98 -2.00 -29.84
N ASP A 192 -7.37 -0.85 -30.14
CA ASP A 192 -7.97 0.22 -30.96
C ASP A 192 -9.39 0.61 -30.51
N GLY A 193 -9.58 0.68 -29.19
CA GLY A 193 -10.85 1.09 -28.58
C GLY A 193 -11.94 0.02 -28.60
N LYS A 194 -11.62 -1.22 -29.00
CA LYS A 194 -12.59 -2.31 -29.16
C LYS A 194 -12.17 -3.53 -28.36
N LYS A 195 -13.16 -4.22 -27.79
CA LYS A 195 -12.99 -5.56 -27.24
C LYS A 195 -12.59 -6.52 -28.37
N VAL A 196 -11.58 -7.35 -28.12
CA VAL A 196 -11.06 -8.32 -29.10
C VAL A 196 -11.28 -9.75 -28.60
N GLU A 197 -10.25 -10.57 -28.47
CA GLU A 197 -10.31 -11.91 -27.88
C GLU A 197 -10.27 -11.85 -26.32
N PRO A 198 -10.71 -12.91 -25.63
CA PRO A 198 -10.55 -13.04 -24.18
C PRO A 198 -9.10 -12.86 -23.73
N LEU A 199 -8.87 -12.35 -22.51
CA LEU A 199 -7.52 -12.11 -21.99
C LEU A 199 -6.67 -13.38 -21.99
N GLY A 200 -7.26 -14.53 -21.65
CA GLY A 200 -6.58 -15.83 -21.60
C GLY A 200 -5.98 -16.28 -22.93
N GLU A 201 -6.45 -15.76 -24.06
CA GLU A 201 -5.87 -16.05 -25.37
C GLU A 201 -4.45 -15.48 -25.52
N TYR A 202 -3.99 -14.59 -24.64
CA TYR A 202 -2.72 -13.85 -24.73
C TYR A 202 -1.61 -14.34 -23.79
N GLU A 203 -1.64 -15.63 -23.42
CA GLU A 203 -0.75 -16.20 -22.38
C GLU A 203 0.74 -16.04 -22.70
N ARG A 204 1.13 -16.30 -23.95
CA ARG A 204 2.52 -16.15 -24.41
C ARG A 204 2.99 -14.70 -24.25
N GLU A 205 2.17 -13.73 -24.64
CA GLU A 205 2.53 -12.32 -24.59
C GLU A 205 2.60 -11.81 -23.16
N ALA A 206 1.68 -12.24 -22.29
CA ALA A 206 1.72 -11.93 -20.86
C ALA A 206 2.98 -12.49 -20.20
N LYS A 207 3.38 -13.72 -20.54
CA LYS A 207 4.66 -14.32 -20.09
C LYS A 207 5.86 -13.46 -20.51
N GLU A 208 5.97 -13.09 -21.78
CA GLU A 208 7.08 -12.28 -22.29
C GLU A 208 7.13 -10.88 -21.64
N PHE A 209 5.97 -10.28 -21.38
CA PHE A 209 5.87 -9.02 -20.65
C PHE A 209 6.46 -9.14 -19.25
N ILE A 210 6.11 -10.19 -18.50
CA ILE A 210 6.59 -10.38 -17.12
C ILE A 210 8.08 -10.68 -17.07
N ILE A 211 8.60 -11.52 -17.97
CA ILE A 211 10.05 -11.75 -18.07
C ILE A 211 10.77 -10.41 -18.32
N ALA A 212 10.32 -9.63 -19.32
CA ALA A 212 10.90 -8.33 -19.62
C ALA A 212 10.84 -7.34 -18.42
N LEU A 213 9.74 -7.35 -17.66
CA LEU A 213 9.60 -6.55 -16.44
C LEU A 213 10.61 -6.97 -15.37
N THR A 214 10.75 -8.27 -15.11
CA THR A 214 11.72 -8.78 -14.12
C THR A 214 13.16 -8.45 -14.51
N GLU A 215 13.52 -8.53 -15.80
CA GLU A 215 14.85 -8.17 -16.31
C GLU A 215 15.19 -6.72 -15.99
N VAL A 216 14.27 -5.78 -16.26
CA VAL A 216 14.43 -4.35 -15.97
C VAL A 216 14.54 -4.10 -14.46
N LEU A 217 13.66 -4.71 -13.66
CA LEU A 217 13.68 -4.55 -12.20
C LEU A 217 14.97 -5.10 -11.57
N ARG A 218 15.45 -6.25 -12.08
CA ARG A 218 16.69 -6.90 -11.63
C ARG A 218 17.92 -6.07 -11.95
N GLU A 219 17.97 -5.48 -13.14
CA GLU A 219 19.07 -4.62 -13.57
C GLU A 219 19.16 -3.36 -12.70
N GLY A 220 18.03 -2.69 -12.47
CA GLY A 220 17.98 -1.42 -11.76
C GLY A 220 18.24 -0.22 -12.67
N ASP A 221 18.47 0.94 -12.09
CA ASP A 221 18.81 2.16 -12.84
C ASP A 221 20.25 2.13 -13.39
N ALA A 222 20.68 3.23 -14.02
CA ALA A 222 22.04 3.34 -14.58
C ALA A 222 23.17 3.20 -13.53
N LEU A 223 22.87 3.36 -12.24
CA LEU A 223 23.79 3.18 -11.12
C LEU A 223 23.56 1.83 -10.41
N GLY A 224 22.68 0.97 -10.95
CA GLY A 224 22.29 -0.30 -10.35
C GLY A 224 21.40 -0.15 -9.11
N GLN A 225 20.82 1.04 -8.86
CA GLN A 225 19.89 1.26 -7.76
C GLN A 225 18.56 0.57 -8.04
N PRO A 226 17.84 0.11 -7.00
CA PRO A 226 16.53 -0.51 -7.19
C PRO A 226 15.48 0.52 -7.63
N PHE A 227 14.59 0.12 -8.52
CA PHE A 227 13.38 0.90 -8.81
C PHE A 227 12.41 0.85 -7.62
N THR A 228 11.76 1.98 -7.35
CA THR A 228 10.74 2.07 -6.31
C THR A 228 9.37 1.65 -6.85
N PHE A 229 9.08 2.03 -8.09
CA PHE A 229 7.78 1.86 -8.73
C PHE A 229 7.90 1.29 -10.17
N PRO A 230 6.83 0.76 -10.76
CA PRO A 230 5.65 0.28 -10.05
C PRO A 230 6.03 -0.88 -9.13
N ILE A 231 5.33 -1.05 -8.01
CA ILE A 231 5.49 -2.24 -7.17
C ILE A 231 4.67 -3.37 -7.81
N PRO A 232 5.30 -4.48 -8.24
CA PRO A 232 4.54 -5.60 -8.79
C PRO A 232 4.07 -6.52 -7.66
N THR A 233 2.78 -6.80 -7.64
CA THR A 233 2.13 -7.75 -6.75
C THR A 233 1.87 -9.04 -7.50
N LEU A 234 2.45 -10.14 -7.04
CA LEU A 234 2.29 -11.46 -7.64
C LEU A 234 1.22 -12.27 -6.91
N MET A 235 0.28 -12.85 -7.65
CA MET A 235 -0.61 -13.90 -7.14
C MET A 235 0.16 -15.21 -6.98
N VAL A 236 0.48 -15.60 -5.75
CA VAL A 236 1.44 -16.69 -5.50
C VAL A 236 0.96 -18.06 -6.00
N THR A 237 -0.34 -18.25 -6.16
CA THR A 237 -0.92 -19.52 -6.63
C THR A 237 -0.99 -19.64 -8.15
N ALA A 238 -0.54 -18.63 -8.90
CA ALA A 238 -0.40 -18.71 -10.35
C ALA A 238 0.53 -19.88 -10.70
N LYS A 239 0.05 -20.87 -11.48
CA LYS A 239 0.84 -22.07 -11.79
C LYS A 239 2.03 -21.72 -12.68
N MET A 240 1.90 -20.69 -13.52
CA MET A 240 2.98 -20.23 -14.38
C MET A 240 4.25 -19.87 -13.60
N ILE A 241 4.14 -19.39 -12.36
CA ILE A 241 5.31 -19.11 -11.49
C ILE A 241 6.09 -20.39 -11.17
N TRP A 242 5.41 -21.54 -11.09
CA TRP A 242 5.97 -22.79 -10.58
C TRP A 242 6.27 -23.82 -11.66
N ASP A 243 5.48 -23.83 -12.73
CA ASP A 243 5.52 -24.84 -13.78
C ASP A 243 6.35 -24.39 -14.99
N ASP A 244 6.50 -23.07 -15.21
CA ASP A 244 7.35 -22.52 -16.28
C ASP A 244 8.76 -22.19 -15.74
N PRO A 245 9.82 -22.89 -16.20
CA PRO A 245 11.17 -22.71 -15.67
C PRO A 245 11.73 -21.29 -15.88
N GLU A 246 11.33 -20.63 -16.96
CA GLU A 246 11.84 -19.31 -17.29
C GLU A 246 11.18 -18.23 -16.43
N VAL A 247 9.88 -18.34 -16.20
CA VAL A 247 9.14 -17.44 -15.28
C VAL A 247 9.60 -17.67 -13.84
N PHE A 248 9.82 -18.92 -13.43
CA PHE A 248 10.35 -19.27 -12.12
C PHE A 248 11.70 -18.58 -11.87
N GLU A 249 12.66 -18.76 -12.78
CA GLU A 249 14.00 -18.16 -12.70
C GLU A 249 13.92 -16.63 -12.68
N ALA A 250 13.14 -16.04 -13.59
CA ALA A 250 12.95 -14.61 -13.69
C ALA A 250 12.43 -13.99 -12.37
N ILE A 251 11.42 -14.61 -11.76
CA ILE A 251 10.80 -14.13 -10.52
C ILE A 251 11.73 -14.32 -9.33
N PHE A 252 12.24 -15.54 -9.08
CA PHE A 252 12.97 -15.81 -7.84
C PHE A 252 14.35 -15.17 -7.81
N THR A 253 15.05 -15.09 -8.95
CA THR A 253 16.33 -14.37 -9.04
C THR A 253 16.14 -12.86 -8.84
N THR A 254 15.04 -12.29 -9.35
CA THR A 254 14.71 -10.89 -9.11
C THR A 254 14.27 -10.65 -7.65
N ALA A 255 13.51 -11.57 -7.05
CA ALA A 255 13.11 -11.49 -5.65
C ALA A 255 14.30 -11.57 -4.69
N ALA A 256 15.26 -12.45 -4.95
CA ALA A 256 16.49 -12.58 -4.19
C ALA A 256 17.34 -11.32 -4.26
N LYS A 257 17.63 -10.86 -5.48
CA LYS A 257 18.53 -9.73 -5.71
C LYS A 257 17.94 -8.37 -5.34
N ARG A 258 16.62 -8.20 -5.53
CA ARG A 258 15.97 -6.87 -5.44
C ARG A 258 14.77 -6.82 -4.51
N GLY A 259 14.18 -7.94 -4.09
CA GLY A 259 12.95 -7.93 -3.29
C GLY A 259 11.80 -7.15 -3.94
N SER A 260 11.77 -7.08 -5.27
CA SER A 260 10.89 -6.16 -6.00
C SER A 260 9.41 -6.44 -5.76
N PHE A 261 9.05 -7.70 -5.48
CA PHE A 261 7.66 -8.16 -5.45
C PHE A 261 6.98 -8.02 -4.09
N TYR A 262 5.67 -7.84 -4.15
CA TYR A 262 4.75 -8.25 -3.10
C TYR A 262 4.13 -9.60 -3.48
N TRP A 263 3.79 -10.41 -2.48
CA TRP A 263 3.23 -11.75 -2.68
C TRP A 263 1.85 -11.83 -2.05
N LEU A 264 0.84 -12.05 -2.87
CA LEU A 264 -0.55 -12.24 -2.47
C LEU A 264 -0.88 -13.71 -2.36
N ASN A 265 -1.34 -14.13 -1.18
CA ASN A 265 -1.79 -15.49 -0.96
C ASN A 265 -3.21 -15.70 -1.50
N THR A 266 -3.31 -16.09 -2.76
CA THR A 266 -4.59 -16.36 -3.42
C THR A 266 -5.23 -17.70 -3.01
N ASN A 267 -4.66 -18.43 -2.02
CA ASN A 267 -5.39 -19.48 -1.29
C ASN A 267 -6.23 -18.92 -0.13
N VAL A 268 -5.89 -17.72 0.34
CA VAL A 268 -6.58 -17.00 1.42
C VAL A 268 -7.52 -15.94 0.84
N VAL A 269 -7.04 -15.24 -0.17
CA VAL A 269 -7.77 -14.19 -0.87
C VAL A 269 -8.31 -14.73 -2.18
N ASP A 270 -9.56 -14.41 -2.52
CA ASP A 270 -10.11 -14.79 -3.82
C ASP A 270 -9.34 -14.08 -4.96
N PRO A 271 -8.67 -14.81 -5.87
CA PRO A 271 -7.96 -14.21 -6.99
C PRO A 271 -8.89 -13.41 -7.92
N ASP A 272 -10.15 -13.84 -8.07
CA ASP A 272 -11.16 -13.14 -8.86
C ASP A 272 -11.74 -11.92 -8.10
N ALA A 273 -11.31 -11.63 -6.87
CA ALA A 273 -11.63 -10.39 -6.13
C ALA A 273 -10.44 -9.42 -6.10
N SER A 274 -9.24 -9.99 -6.19
CA SER A 274 -7.97 -9.32 -5.98
C SER A 274 -7.53 -8.44 -7.16
N TYR A 275 -8.23 -8.49 -8.30
CA TYR A 275 -7.92 -7.66 -9.46
C TYR A 275 -8.32 -6.19 -9.27
N ALA A 276 -9.00 -5.84 -8.18
CA ALA A 276 -9.44 -4.48 -7.91
C ALA A 276 -8.54 -3.73 -6.88
N MET A 277 -7.43 -4.33 -6.45
CA MET A 277 -6.64 -3.83 -5.30
C MET A 277 -5.79 -2.57 -5.60
N CYS A 278 -5.66 -1.70 -4.59
CA CYS A 278 -4.56 -0.72 -4.49
C CYS A 278 -3.37 -1.33 -3.72
N CYS A 279 -2.21 -0.67 -3.64
CA CYS A 279 -0.92 -1.18 -3.14
C CYS A 279 -0.90 -2.29 -2.07
N ARG A 280 -1.71 -2.15 -1.02
CA ARG A 280 -1.89 -3.18 0.01
C ARG A 280 -3.33 -3.58 0.22
N LEU A 281 -4.28 -2.83 -0.34
CA LEU A 281 -5.69 -2.94 -0.05
C LEU A 281 -6.18 -4.32 -0.50
N ASN A 282 -6.40 -5.24 0.45
CA ASN A 282 -7.11 -6.46 0.16
C ASN A 282 -8.61 -6.16 0.09
N ILE A 283 -9.30 -6.80 -0.85
CA ILE A 283 -10.74 -6.65 -1.03
C ILE A 283 -11.39 -7.97 -0.69
N ASP A 284 -12.04 -8.00 0.46
CA ASP A 284 -12.95 -9.08 0.79
C ASP A 284 -14.30 -8.82 0.11
N LYS A 285 -14.61 -9.62 -0.92
CA LYS A 285 -15.90 -9.60 -1.65
C LYS A 285 -17.09 -9.61 -0.69
N ASN A 286 -16.99 -10.32 0.42
CA ASN A 286 -18.08 -10.39 1.40
C ASN A 286 -18.41 -9.00 1.97
N GLU A 287 -17.42 -8.11 2.13
CA GLU A 287 -17.64 -6.76 2.64
C GLU A 287 -18.44 -5.90 1.66
N PHE A 288 -18.15 -6.00 0.36
CA PHE A 288 -18.98 -5.35 -0.65
C PHE A 288 -20.40 -5.92 -0.68
N MET A 289 -20.55 -7.25 -0.58
CA MET A 289 -21.87 -7.88 -0.47
C MET A 289 -22.63 -7.42 0.78
N TYR A 290 -21.94 -7.22 1.91
CA TYR A 290 -22.52 -6.65 3.12
C TYR A 290 -22.96 -5.19 2.92
N ALA A 291 -22.15 -4.36 2.26
CA ALA A 291 -22.52 -2.97 1.96
C ALA A 291 -23.77 -2.89 1.09
N PHE A 292 -23.95 -3.80 0.14
CA PHE A 292 -25.14 -3.78 -0.73
C PHE A 292 -26.32 -4.62 -0.20
N GLY A 293 -26.24 -5.16 1.01
CA GLY A 293 -27.35 -5.87 1.65
C GLY A 293 -27.67 -7.24 1.05
N LEU A 294 -26.73 -7.85 0.32
CA LEU A 294 -26.94 -9.06 -0.48
C LEU A 294 -26.79 -10.38 0.31
N ASN A 295 -26.51 -10.31 1.63
CA ASN A 295 -26.31 -11.48 2.51
C ASN A 295 -27.55 -11.84 3.36
N GLY A 296 -28.76 -11.71 2.79
CA GLY A 296 -30.03 -12.16 3.39
C GLY A 296 -30.54 -13.43 2.74
N LYS A 297 -30.63 -14.54 3.49
CA LYS A 297 -31.27 -15.78 3.02
C LYS A 297 -32.78 -15.58 2.79
N SER A 298 -33.20 -15.26 1.58
CA SER A 298 -34.53 -15.60 1.06
C SER A 298 -34.64 -15.37 -0.45
N SER A 299 -34.86 -16.47 -1.19
CA SER A 299 -35.53 -16.57 -2.50
C SER A 299 -35.16 -15.66 -3.68
N GLU A 300 -33.98 -15.04 -3.70
CA GLU A 300 -33.65 -14.05 -4.74
C GLU A 300 -32.27 -14.27 -5.39
N GLU A 301 -32.02 -15.45 -5.94
CA GLU A 301 -30.95 -15.57 -6.97
C GLU A 301 -31.26 -14.63 -8.15
N GLU A 302 -32.52 -14.58 -8.61
CA GLU A 302 -32.92 -13.78 -9.78
C GLU A 302 -32.91 -12.24 -9.54
N THR A 303 -33.05 -11.79 -8.29
CA THR A 303 -32.96 -10.35 -7.92
C THR A 303 -31.52 -9.93 -7.66
N LEU A 304 -30.68 -10.84 -7.10
CA LEU A 304 -29.22 -10.67 -7.07
C LEU A 304 -28.68 -10.45 -8.49
N GLU A 305 -29.05 -11.32 -9.43
CA GLU A 305 -28.59 -11.27 -10.82
C GLU A 305 -28.97 -9.97 -11.53
N LYS A 306 -30.15 -9.39 -11.22
CA LYS A 306 -30.61 -8.13 -11.82
C LYS A 306 -29.90 -6.90 -11.26
N LEU A 307 -29.64 -6.85 -9.95
CA LEU A 307 -28.92 -5.74 -9.31
C LEU A 307 -27.42 -5.74 -9.66
N GLU A 308 -26.80 -6.92 -9.74
CA GLU A 308 -25.40 -7.09 -10.17
C GLU A 308 -25.20 -6.72 -11.64
N ARG A 309 -26.12 -7.15 -12.53
CA ARG A 309 -26.10 -6.76 -13.95
C ARG A 309 -26.29 -5.25 -14.16
N GLN A 310 -27.11 -4.59 -13.34
CA GLN A 310 -27.39 -3.16 -13.49
C GLN A 310 -26.27 -2.25 -12.96
N ARG A 311 -25.45 -2.71 -12.00
CA ARG A 311 -24.40 -1.89 -11.37
C ARG A 311 -22.96 -2.28 -11.71
N PHE A 312 -22.68 -3.54 -12.02
CA PHE A 312 -21.30 -4.07 -12.11
C PHE A 312 -21.02 -4.89 -13.37
N GLY A 313 -21.94 -4.95 -14.33
CA GLY A 313 -21.63 -5.44 -15.69
C GLY A 313 -21.38 -6.94 -15.83
N GLY A 314 -21.74 -7.77 -14.83
CA GLY A 314 -21.59 -9.22 -14.91
C GLY A 314 -21.93 -9.92 -13.59
N LEU A 315 -22.24 -11.22 -13.66
CA LEU A 315 -22.86 -12.02 -12.59
C LEU A 315 -22.00 -12.21 -11.32
N TRP A 316 -20.73 -11.80 -11.32
CA TRP A 316 -19.78 -12.04 -10.21
C TRP A 316 -18.61 -11.04 -10.19
N ALA A 317 -18.70 -9.92 -10.92
CA ALA A 317 -17.58 -9.01 -11.14
C ALA A 317 -17.55 -7.91 -10.06
N MET A 318 -16.47 -7.88 -9.29
CA MET A 318 -16.10 -6.71 -8.49
C MET A 318 -15.86 -5.51 -9.43
N PRO A 319 -16.12 -4.25 -8.99
CA PRO A 319 -15.74 -3.10 -9.79
C PRO A 319 -14.24 -3.17 -10.11
N ASP A 320 -13.88 -3.00 -11.39
CA ASP A 320 -12.50 -2.83 -11.87
C ASP A 320 -11.83 -1.55 -11.32
N VAL A 321 -12.63 -0.68 -10.71
CA VAL A 321 -12.23 0.58 -10.07
C VAL A 321 -12.68 0.57 -8.62
N THR A 322 -11.75 0.58 -7.68
CA THR A 322 -12.02 0.66 -6.23
C THR A 322 -10.79 1.16 -5.49
N GLY A 323 -10.93 1.52 -4.23
CA GLY A 323 -9.86 2.11 -3.44
C GLY A 323 -10.40 2.58 -2.10
N SER A 324 -9.77 3.59 -1.53
CA SER A 324 -10.25 4.22 -0.30
C SER A 324 -10.39 5.72 -0.49
N VAL A 325 -11.49 6.28 0.01
CA VAL A 325 -11.73 7.73 -0.03
C VAL A 325 -10.82 8.45 0.96
N ASN A 326 -10.62 7.87 2.14
CA ASN A 326 -9.84 8.42 3.23
C ASN A 326 -9.55 7.32 4.28
N VAL A 327 -8.41 7.47 4.96
CA VAL A 327 -8.01 6.60 6.07
C VAL A 327 -7.94 7.44 7.35
N THR A 328 -8.68 7.00 8.37
CA THR A 328 -8.58 7.54 9.73
C THR A 328 -8.17 6.42 10.67
N THR A 329 -7.03 6.61 11.35
CA THR A 329 -6.40 5.57 12.16
C THR A 329 -6.71 5.72 13.64
N VAL A 330 -6.98 4.60 14.30
CA VAL A 330 -7.09 4.50 15.76
C VAL A 330 -5.71 4.32 16.37
N ASN A 331 -5.44 5.05 17.46
CA ASN A 331 -4.26 4.84 18.30
C ASN A 331 -4.55 3.78 19.37
N LEU A 332 -4.28 2.50 19.09
CA LEU A 332 -4.60 1.42 20.04
C LEU A 332 -3.78 1.48 21.33
N PRO A 333 -2.46 1.79 21.32
CA PRO A 333 -1.69 1.95 22.56
C PRO A 333 -2.32 2.98 23.50
N ARG A 334 -2.80 4.11 22.97
CA ARG A 334 -3.48 5.15 23.74
C ARG A 334 -4.72 4.63 24.46
N ILE A 335 -5.52 3.79 23.80
CA ILE A 335 -6.73 3.20 24.40
C ILE A 335 -6.33 2.24 25.53
N ALA A 336 -5.32 1.40 25.31
CA ALA A 336 -4.79 0.49 26.33
C ALA A 336 -4.26 1.25 27.56
N LEU A 337 -3.53 2.35 27.37
CA LEU A 337 -3.04 3.21 28.45
C LEU A 337 -4.19 3.85 29.26
N LYS A 338 -5.25 4.33 28.58
CA LYS A 338 -6.43 4.89 29.26
C LYS A 338 -7.18 3.84 30.09
N ALA A 339 -7.20 2.59 29.61
CA ALA A 339 -7.91 1.50 30.28
C ALA A 339 -7.24 1.05 31.58
N LYS A 340 -5.91 1.22 31.72
CA LYS A 340 -5.14 0.89 32.94
C LYS A 340 -5.36 -0.56 33.42
N GLY A 341 -5.39 -1.50 32.48
CA GLY A 341 -5.58 -2.94 32.75
C GLY A 341 -7.03 -3.35 33.05
N ASP A 342 -8.01 -2.48 32.75
CA ASP A 342 -9.43 -2.80 32.86
C ASP A 342 -10.02 -3.13 31.47
N ASP A 343 -10.33 -4.41 31.27
CA ASP A 343 -10.85 -4.95 30.01
C ASP A 343 -12.14 -4.27 29.56
N GLU A 344 -13.10 -4.05 30.47
CA GLU A 344 -14.38 -3.42 30.12
C GLU A 344 -14.17 -1.98 29.65
N LYS A 345 -13.30 -1.23 30.35
CA LYS A 345 -12.95 0.14 29.94
C LYS A 345 -12.24 0.18 28.60
N PHE A 346 -11.37 -0.79 28.30
CA PHE A 346 -10.67 -0.86 27.02
C PHE A 346 -11.66 -0.94 25.85
N TRP A 347 -12.58 -1.91 25.89
CA TRP A 347 -13.55 -2.13 24.82
C TRP A 347 -14.57 -0.99 24.71
N GLU A 348 -14.98 -0.40 25.82
CA GLU A 348 -15.86 0.78 25.83
C GLU A 348 -15.19 1.99 25.16
N GLU A 349 -13.95 2.30 25.55
CA GLU A 349 -13.19 3.42 24.98
C GLU A 349 -12.88 3.18 23.49
N TYR A 350 -12.53 1.95 23.11
CA TYR A 350 -12.32 1.62 21.71
C TYR A 350 -13.58 1.83 20.86
N GLY A 351 -14.75 1.42 21.37
CA GLY A 351 -16.03 1.68 20.72
C GLY A 351 -16.31 3.17 20.52
N LYS A 352 -16.02 4.01 21.52
CA LYS A 352 -16.15 5.47 21.43
C LYS A 352 -15.23 6.05 20.36
N VAL A 353 -13.96 5.65 20.33
CA VAL A 353 -12.98 6.13 19.34
C VAL A 353 -13.37 5.69 17.92
N LEU A 354 -13.85 4.46 17.74
CA LEU A 354 -14.35 3.97 16.45
C LEU A 354 -15.53 4.80 15.93
N GLU A 355 -16.43 5.25 16.80
CA GLU A 355 -17.52 6.14 16.38
C GLU A 355 -17.01 7.51 15.92
N ILE A 356 -15.96 8.04 16.55
CA ILE A 356 -15.28 9.27 16.08
C ILE A 356 -14.66 9.05 14.71
N VAL A 357 -13.97 7.91 14.51
CA VAL A 357 -13.43 7.51 13.20
C VAL A 357 -14.53 7.45 12.15
N ARG A 358 -15.68 6.86 12.50
CA ARG A 358 -16.85 6.76 11.61
C ARG A 358 -17.31 8.12 11.12
N VAL A 359 -17.70 8.99 12.05
CA VAL A 359 -18.25 10.33 11.76
C VAL A 359 -17.24 11.18 10.97
N THR A 360 -15.95 11.08 11.32
CA THR A 360 -14.88 11.84 10.65
C THR A 360 -14.69 11.39 9.20
N THR A 361 -14.66 10.08 8.95
CA THR A 361 -14.39 9.55 7.61
C THR A 361 -15.63 9.65 6.70
N ASP A 362 -16.83 9.47 7.26
CA ASP A 362 -18.10 9.78 6.57
C ASP A 362 -18.14 11.24 6.09
N TRP A 363 -17.67 12.18 6.92
CA TRP A 363 -17.56 13.58 6.53
C TRP A 363 -16.61 13.80 5.35
N PHE A 364 -15.43 13.16 5.33
CA PHE A 364 -14.53 13.23 4.17
C PHE A 364 -15.20 12.71 2.90
N ARG A 365 -15.92 11.59 2.99
CA ARG A 365 -16.69 11.04 1.87
C ARG A 365 -17.70 12.05 1.34
N SER A 366 -18.56 12.60 2.19
CA SER A 366 -19.55 13.61 1.81
C SER A 366 -18.89 14.86 1.23
N ARG A 367 -17.73 15.26 1.77
CA ARG A 367 -16.96 16.39 1.27
C ARG A 367 -16.46 16.17 -0.14
N TYR A 368 -15.86 15.01 -0.46
CA TYR A 368 -15.39 14.74 -1.82
C TYR A 368 -16.54 14.67 -2.83
N ILE A 369 -17.69 14.09 -2.44
CA ILE A 369 -18.90 14.13 -3.27
C ILE A 369 -19.25 15.59 -3.59
N SER A 370 -19.36 16.44 -2.57
CA SER A 370 -19.65 17.87 -2.74
C SER A 370 -18.62 18.58 -3.62
N LEU A 371 -17.33 18.32 -3.42
CA LEU A 371 -16.25 18.95 -4.19
C LEU A 371 -16.28 18.54 -5.66
N ILE A 372 -16.45 17.26 -5.96
CA ILE A 372 -16.49 16.74 -7.34
C ILE A 372 -17.74 17.24 -8.07
N THR A 373 -18.89 17.32 -7.37
CA THR A 373 -20.13 17.86 -7.93
C THR A 373 -20.04 19.35 -8.21
N ASN A 374 -19.53 20.15 -7.26
CA ASN A 374 -19.52 21.61 -7.36
C ASN A 374 -18.36 22.16 -8.18
N TYR A 375 -17.24 21.42 -8.29
CA TYR A 375 -16.04 21.83 -9.03
C TYR A 375 -15.66 20.82 -10.12
N PRO A 376 -16.56 20.54 -11.09
CA PRO A 376 -16.38 19.45 -12.05
C PRO A 376 -15.11 19.58 -12.92
N HIS A 377 -14.65 20.80 -13.19
CA HIS A 377 -13.41 21.04 -13.93
C HIS A 377 -12.16 20.69 -13.10
N MET A 378 -12.19 20.92 -11.79
CA MET A 378 -11.07 20.60 -10.90
C MET A 378 -10.89 19.08 -10.73
N TYR A 379 -11.98 18.31 -10.88
CA TYR A 379 -11.99 16.85 -10.75
C TYR A 379 -12.29 16.13 -12.08
N SER A 380 -11.94 16.75 -13.20
CA SER A 380 -12.30 16.26 -14.55
C SER A 380 -11.85 14.83 -14.82
N MET A 381 -10.63 14.44 -14.41
CA MET A 381 -10.13 13.07 -14.63
C MET A 381 -10.91 12.02 -13.85
N ILE A 382 -11.35 12.34 -12.62
CA ILE A 382 -12.21 11.44 -11.83
C ILE A 382 -13.54 11.27 -12.58
N ARG A 383 -14.13 12.36 -13.08
CA ARG A 383 -15.41 12.27 -13.83
C ARG A 383 -15.29 11.54 -15.17
N GLU A 384 -14.13 11.62 -15.84
CA GLU A 384 -13.93 10.98 -17.14
C GLU A 384 -13.71 9.47 -17.02
N TYR A 385 -13.00 9.01 -15.98
CA TYR A 385 -12.56 7.61 -15.89
C TYR A 385 -13.14 6.81 -14.73
N LEU A 386 -13.67 7.47 -13.70
CA LEU A 386 -14.12 6.87 -12.45
C LEU A 386 -15.57 7.29 -12.15
N GLU A 387 -16.47 6.93 -13.06
CA GLU A 387 -17.90 7.30 -12.99
C GLU A 387 -18.59 6.79 -11.72
N GLU A 388 -18.08 5.68 -11.16
CA GLU A 388 -18.58 5.05 -9.94
C GLU A 388 -18.05 5.71 -8.67
N PHE A 389 -17.04 6.58 -8.74
CA PHE A 389 -16.46 7.19 -7.54
C PHE A 389 -17.50 8.05 -6.79
N PRO A 390 -17.62 7.94 -5.46
CA PRO A 390 -16.89 7.06 -4.55
C PRO A 390 -17.64 5.77 -4.18
N THR A 391 -18.70 5.38 -4.88
CA THR A 391 -19.55 4.21 -4.57
C THR A 391 -18.75 2.93 -4.43
N SER A 392 -17.72 2.75 -5.25
CA SER A 392 -16.80 1.61 -5.20
C SER A 392 -15.60 1.80 -4.26
N HIS A 393 -15.50 2.91 -3.53
CA HIS A 393 -14.38 3.22 -2.63
C HIS A 393 -14.79 3.08 -1.17
N PHE A 394 -13.91 2.46 -0.39
CA PHE A 394 -14.08 2.27 1.05
C PHE A 394 -13.82 3.53 1.86
N ASN A 395 -14.53 3.65 2.98
CA ASN A 395 -14.04 4.39 4.14
C ASN A 395 -13.16 3.44 4.97
N THR A 396 -11.95 3.87 5.36
CA THR A 396 -10.97 2.96 5.97
C THR A 396 -10.69 3.31 7.43
N ILE A 397 -10.88 2.31 8.29
CA ILE A 397 -10.40 2.31 9.68
C ILE A 397 -8.95 1.84 9.65
N GLY A 398 -8.02 2.73 9.97
CA GLY A 398 -6.63 2.33 10.14
C GLY A 398 -6.33 1.85 11.55
N ILE A 399 -5.45 0.88 11.69
CA ILE A 399 -4.98 0.35 12.99
C ILE A 399 -3.46 0.53 13.09
N LEU A 400 -2.99 0.99 14.25
CA LEU A 400 -1.58 1.26 14.51
C LEU A 400 -1.18 0.88 15.94
N GLY A 401 0.05 0.39 16.13
CA GLY A 401 0.61 0.06 17.44
C GLY A 401 0.00 -1.19 18.07
N LEU A 402 -0.40 -2.17 17.27
CA LEU A 402 -0.98 -3.43 17.76
C LEU A 402 -0.05 -4.16 18.78
N PRO A 403 1.25 -4.36 18.49
CA PRO A 403 2.18 -4.96 19.45
C PRO A 403 2.24 -4.23 20.78
N GLU A 404 2.37 -2.90 20.74
CA GLU A 404 2.48 -2.09 21.95
C GLU A 404 1.15 -2.10 22.72
N ALA A 405 0.01 -2.02 22.02
CA ALA A 405 -1.31 -2.12 22.65
C ALA A 405 -1.52 -3.47 23.35
N ALA A 406 -1.10 -4.58 22.74
CA ALA A 406 -1.18 -5.90 23.35
C ALA A 406 -0.26 -6.04 24.57
N ALA A 407 0.96 -5.50 24.50
CA ALA A 407 1.88 -5.49 25.64
C ALA A 407 1.31 -4.69 26.83
N ILE A 408 0.74 -3.51 26.56
CA ILE A 408 0.11 -2.65 27.57
C ILE A 408 -1.15 -3.32 28.14
N TYR A 409 -2.00 -3.91 27.30
CA TYR A 409 -3.21 -4.62 27.71
C TYR A 409 -2.88 -5.79 28.66
N LEU A 410 -1.84 -6.55 28.33
CA LEU A 410 -1.37 -7.68 29.15
C LEU A 410 -0.51 -7.26 30.34
N ASN A 411 -0.23 -5.97 30.51
CA ASN A 411 0.69 -5.41 31.51
C ASN A 411 2.07 -6.12 31.52
N ASN A 412 2.60 -6.39 30.31
CA ASN A 412 3.87 -7.08 30.10
C ASN A 412 4.80 -6.25 29.20
N PRO A 413 5.60 -5.33 29.77
CA PRO A 413 6.48 -4.44 29.00
C PRO A 413 7.55 -5.18 28.19
N LYS A 414 7.99 -6.35 28.67
CA LYS A 414 9.05 -7.16 28.05
C LYS A 414 8.54 -8.22 27.06
N LEU A 415 7.25 -8.22 26.76
CA LEU A 415 6.57 -9.23 25.96
C LEU A 415 7.31 -9.55 24.66
N TRP A 416 7.78 -8.55 23.94
CA TRP A 416 8.35 -8.73 22.60
C TRP A 416 9.88 -8.95 22.59
N GLU A 417 10.56 -8.64 23.69
CA GLU A 417 12.01 -8.80 23.83
C GLU A 417 12.38 -10.12 24.49
N GLU A 418 11.65 -10.50 25.56
CA GLU A 418 11.94 -11.65 26.42
C GLU A 418 10.78 -12.66 26.51
N GLY A 419 9.64 -12.39 25.86
CA GLY A 419 8.47 -13.26 25.94
C GLY A 419 8.68 -14.65 25.36
N SER A 420 7.90 -15.61 25.84
CA SER A 420 7.84 -16.97 25.32
C SER A 420 6.88 -17.09 24.14
N ARG A 421 7.02 -18.16 23.35
CA ARG A 421 6.05 -18.50 22.28
C ARG A 421 4.59 -18.53 22.76
N ARG A 422 4.37 -18.96 23.99
CA ARG A 422 3.02 -19.00 24.59
C ARG A 422 2.46 -17.59 24.79
N GLU A 423 3.28 -16.68 25.30
CA GLU A 423 2.90 -15.28 25.54
C GLU A 423 2.70 -14.53 24.23
N TRP A 424 3.55 -14.74 23.23
CA TRP A 424 3.37 -14.15 21.90
C TRP A 424 2.07 -14.61 21.23
N MET A 425 1.70 -15.88 21.38
CA MET A 425 0.44 -16.39 20.82
C MET A 425 -0.81 -15.89 21.57
N GLU A 426 -0.69 -15.61 22.88
CA GLU A 426 -1.75 -14.94 23.64
C GLU A 426 -1.90 -13.49 23.20
N ALA A 427 -0.79 -12.76 23.04
CA ALA A 427 -0.80 -11.43 22.46
C ALA A 427 -1.40 -11.41 21.05
N ALA A 428 -1.06 -12.39 20.20
CA ALA A 428 -1.67 -12.54 18.88
C ALA A 428 -3.18 -12.76 18.94
N LYS A 429 -3.68 -13.47 19.96
CA LYS A 429 -5.13 -13.66 20.17
C LYS A 429 -5.81 -12.34 20.55
N ILE A 430 -5.25 -11.57 21.47
CA ILE A 430 -5.78 -10.24 21.83
C ILE A 430 -5.73 -9.27 20.65
N MET A 431 -4.61 -9.23 19.91
CA MET A 431 -4.50 -8.41 18.69
C MET A 431 -5.56 -8.79 17.66
N LYS A 432 -5.82 -10.08 17.47
CA LYS A 432 -6.89 -10.57 16.61
C LYS A 432 -8.26 -10.04 17.07
N GLU A 433 -8.58 -10.15 18.35
CA GLU A 433 -9.84 -9.65 18.91
C GLU A 433 -10.00 -8.13 18.72
N MET A 434 -8.91 -7.35 18.88
CA MET A 434 -8.92 -5.90 18.64
C MET A 434 -9.25 -5.56 17.17
N VAL A 435 -8.70 -6.31 16.21
CA VAL A 435 -8.98 -6.11 14.79
C VAL A 435 -10.40 -6.56 14.45
N GLU A 436 -10.82 -7.73 14.94
CA GLU A 436 -12.17 -8.26 14.72
C GLU A 436 -13.27 -7.36 15.29
N PHE A 437 -13.01 -6.68 16.41
CA PHE A 437 -13.93 -5.68 16.94
C PHE A 437 -14.13 -4.50 15.98
N ALA A 438 -13.07 -3.92 15.43
CA ALA A 438 -13.19 -2.87 14.40
C ALA A 438 -13.89 -3.39 13.14
N THR A 439 -13.55 -4.59 12.68
CA THR A 439 -14.19 -5.23 11.52
C THR A 439 -15.68 -5.45 11.76
N SER A 440 -16.08 -5.87 12.96
CA SER A 440 -17.49 -6.03 13.32
C SER A 440 -18.27 -4.70 13.25
N LYS A 441 -17.65 -3.60 13.69
CA LYS A 441 -18.22 -2.25 13.61
C LYS A 441 -18.31 -1.73 12.19
N ALA A 442 -17.28 -1.92 11.38
CA ALA A 442 -17.31 -1.62 9.95
C ALA A 442 -18.49 -2.34 9.25
N ARG A 443 -18.66 -3.64 9.50
CA ARG A 443 -19.78 -4.45 8.97
C ARG A 443 -21.15 -3.96 9.44
N GLU A 444 -21.26 -3.56 10.70
CA GLU A 444 -22.48 -2.96 11.26
C GLU A 444 -22.85 -1.68 10.49
N TRP A 445 -21.87 -0.78 10.27
CA TRP A 445 -22.09 0.47 9.54
C TRP A 445 -22.42 0.24 8.08
N MET A 446 -21.75 -0.71 7.41
CA MET A 446 -22.05 -1.14 6.04
C MET A 446 -23.51 -1.56 5.90
N ARG A 447 -24.00 -2.47 6.74
CA ARG A 447 -25.41 -2.93 6.71
C ARG A 447 -26.41 -1.80 6.92
N ARG A 448 -26.06 -0.81 7.75
CA ARG A 448 -26.95 0.31 8.09
C ARG A 448 -26.99 1.39 7.00
N THR A 449 -25.85 1.67 6.37
CA THR A 449 -25.67 2.87 5.53
C THR A 449 -25.47 2.59 4.05
N GLY A 450 -25.09 1.36 3.70
CA GLY A 450 -24.69 0.98 2.36
C GLY A 450 -23.35 1.55 1.89
N VAL A 451 -22.59 2.20 2.78
CA VAL A 451 -21.25 2.72 2.49
C VAL A 451 -20.22 1.62 2.75
N PRO A 452 -19.35 1.27 1.78
CA PRO A 452 -18.29 0.28 2.02
C PRO A 452 -17.30 0.76 3.10
N TRP A 453 -16.97 -0.13 4.04
CA TRP A 453 -15.96 0.08 5.08
C TRP A 453 -14.96 -1.07 5.13
N ASN A 454 -13.71 -0.78 5.46
CA ASN A 454 -12.69 -1.80 5.68
C ASN A 454 -11.73 -1.42 6.82
N VAL A 455 -10.93 -2.40 7.26
CA VAL A 455 -9.93 -2.24 8.32
C VAL A 455 -8.53 -2.54 7.77
N GLU A 456 -7.61 -1.59 7.91
CA GLU A 456 -6.25 -1.66 7.37
C GLU A 456 -5.19 -1.54 8.46
N GLU A 457 -4.15 -2.37 8.37
CA GLU A 457 -2.86 -2.16 9.01
C GLU A 457 -2.10 -1.06 8.28
N VAL A 458 -2.12 0.15 8.85
CA VAL A 458 -1.60 1.31 8.11
C VAL A 458 -0.07 1.35 8.10
N PRO A 459 0.57 1.75 6.97
CA PRO A 459 2.02 1.89 6.91
C PRO A 459 2.61 2.88 7.92
N GLY A 460 1.80 3.84 8.40
CA GLY A 460 2.13 4.69 9.55
C GLY A 460 3.47 5.43 9.52
N GLU A 461 3.95 5.86 8.35
CA GLU A 461 5.32 6.37 8.15
C GLU A 461 5.73 7.42 9.18
N SER A 462 4.93 8.49 9.29
CA SER A 462 5.06 9.57 10.27
C SER A 462 4.10 9.40 11.45
N ALA A 463 2.92 8.80 11.21
CA ALA A 463 1.87 8.63 12.22
C ALA A 463 2.36 7.86 13.45
N ALA A 464 3.17 6.81 13.26
CA ALA A 464 3.72 6.00 14.34
C ALA A 464 4.55 6.82 15.33
N ALA A 465 5.45 7.67 14.83
CA ALA A 465 6.26 8.54 15.68
C ALA A 465 5.41 9.67 16.28
N ARG A 466 4.55 10.32 15.47
CA ARG A 466 3.71 11.43 15.95
C ARG A 466 2.80 11.00 17.12
N LEU A 467 2.20 9.83 17.03
CA LEU A 467 1.33 9.29 18.07
C LEU A 467 2.15 8.87 19.31
N ALA A 468 3.23 8.09 19.14
CA ALA A 468 4.08 7.68 20.25
C ALA A 468 4.67 8.88 21.03
N ILE A 469 5.11 9.95 20.35
CA ILE A 469 5.61 11.17 21.00
C ILE A 469 4.52 11.85 21.83
N LYS A 470 3.29 11.95 21.30
CA LYS A 470 2.17 12.56 22.04
C LYS A 470 1.77 11.73 23.23
N ASP A 471 1.75 10.41 23.07
CA ASP A 471 1.39 9.46 24.11
C ASP A 471 2.42 9.47 25.24
N LEU A 472 3.72 9.40 24.92
CA LEU A 472 4.78 9.41 25.92
C LEU A 472 4.79 10.69 26.77
N LYS A 473 4.41 11.84 26.19
CA LYS A 473 4.26 13.09 26.93
C LYS A 473 3.10 13.07 27.93
N GLN A 474 2.02 12.34 27.63
CA GLN A 474 0.82 12.30 28.46
C GLN A 474 0.81 11.10 29.42
N PHE A 475 1.45 10.00 29.04
CA PHE A 475 1.55 8.74 29.75
C PHE A 475 3.02 8.34 29.86
N PRO A 476 3.76 8.86 30.85
CA PRO A 476 5.18 8.55 31.05
C PRO A 476 5.47 7.05 31.20
N GLU A 477 4.50 6.27 31.69
CA GLU A 477 4.58 4.81 31.82
C GLU A 477 4.76 4.09 30.47
N LEU A 478 4.39 4.72 29.35
CA LEU A 478 4.63 4.19 28.01
C LEU A 478 6.13 3.91 27.76
N ARG A 479 7.03 4.60 28.45
CA ARG A 479 8.48 4.41 28.36
C ARG A 479 8.89 2.94 28.51
N GLU A 480 8.17 2.16 29.32
CA GLU A 480 8.47 0.75 29.58
C GLU A 480 8.07 -0.17 28.42
N TYR A 481 7.18 0.27 27.54
CA TYR A 481 6.61 -0.53 26.45
C TYR A 481 7.20 -0.21 25.07
N LEU A 482 8.14 0.73 25.02
CA LEU A 482 8.84 1.13 23.78
C LEU A 482 10.22 0.48 23.73
N SER A 483 10.59 -0.04 22.57
CA SER A 483 11.92 -0.64 22.35
C SER A 483 13.06 0.37 22.41
N ASP A 484 12.81 1.61 22.00
CA ASP A 484 13.73 2.74 22.19
C ASP A 484 12.94 3.97 22.68
N PRO A 485 12.93 4.24 23.99
CA PRO A 485 12.21 5.39 24.53
C PRO A 485 12.79 6.75 24.16
N GLU A 486 14.05 6.81 23.72
CA GLU A 486 14.68 8.02 23.20
C GLU A 486 14.36 8.24 21.71
N ASN A 487 13.74 7.24 21.07
CA ASN A 487 13.21 7.29 19.72
C ASN A 487 11.75 6.75 19.66
N PRO A 488 10.79 7.41 20.34
CA PRO A 488 9.43 6.90 20.47
C PRO A 488 8.75 6.72 19.10
N ILE A 489 8.43 5.47 18.77
CA ILE A 489 7.74 5.08 17.55
C ILE A 489 6.96 3.79 17.78
N TYR A 490 5.70 3.76 17.32
CA TYR A 490 4.89 2.54 17.37
C TYR A 490 5.16 1.59 16.20
N SER A 491 4.86 0.32 16.42
CA SER A 491 4.92 -0.69 15.37
C SER A 491 3.83 -0.46 14.32
N THR A 492 4.22 -0.67 13.06
CA THR A 492 3.35 -0.67 11.87
C THR A 492 3.23 -2.07 11.29
N SER A 493 3.31 -3.07 12.16
CA SER A 493 3.26 -4.49 11.86
C SER A 493 2.49 -5.22 12.97
N ILE A 494 1.89 -6.37 12.66
CA ILE A 494 1.26 -7.25 13.65
C ILE A 494 2.31 -7.86 14.58
N ALA A 495 3.40 -8.39 14.03
CA ALA A 495 4.56 -8.79 14.83
C ALA A 495 5.61 -7.68 14.80
N PRO A 496 6.09 -7.16 15.95
CA PRO A 496 7.02 -6.04 15.96
C PRO A 496 8.36 -6.41 15.32
N TYR A 497 8.96 -5.52 14.53
CA TYR A 497 10.23 -5.81 13.85
C TYR A 497 11.46 -5.77 14.77
N TYR A 498 11.36 -5.09 15.91
CA TYR A 498 12.40 -5.08 16.95
C TYR A 498 12.35 -6.31 17.87
N GLY A 499 11.26 -7.09 17.84
CA GLY A 499 11.09 -8.22 18.73
C GLY A 499 12.08 -9.36 18.43
N SER A 500 12.46 -10.11 19.45
CA SER A 500 13.39 -11.24 19.40
C SER A 500 12.78 -12.50 18.75
N LEU A 501 11.98 -12.33 17.69
CA LEU A 501 11.18 -13.37 17.05
C LEU A 501 11.99 -14.10 15.96
N GLU A 502 12.07 -15.42 16.05
CA GLU A 502 12.47 -16.23 14.90
C GLU A 502 11.45 -16.11 13.77
N LEU A 503 11.87 -16.31 12.52
CA LEU A 503 10.99 -16.13 11.36
C LEU A 503 9.73 -17.00 11.47
N GLY A 504 9.87 -18.24 11.95
CA GLY A 504 8.74 -19.14 12.17
C GLY A 504 7.75 -18.63 13.23
N ASP A 505 8.23 -17.95 14.27
CA ASP A 505 7.38 -17.38 15.32
C ASP A 505 6.65 -16.13 14.81
N ARG A 506 7.34 -15.27 14.05
CA ARG A 506 6.73 -14.14 13.33
C ARG A 506 5.60 -14.61 12.41
N ILE A 507 5.84 -15.62 11.58
CA ILE A 507 4.83 -16.16 10.65
C ILE A 507 3.58 -16.62 11.40
N ARG A 508 3.73 -17.31 12.54
CA ARG A 508 2.59 -17.79 13.34
C ARG A 508 1.76 -16.67 13.95
N ILE A 509 2.40 -15.59 14.39
CA ILE A 509 1.73 -14.40 14.93
C ILE A 509 0.97 -13.69 13.82
N GLU A 510 1.64 -13.47 12.68
CA GLU A 510 1.10 -12.79 11.51
C GLU A 510 -0.10 -13.54 10.92
N GLU A 511 0.03 -14.85 10.64
CA GLU A 511 -1.05 -15.64 10.03
C GLU A 511 -2.31 -15.69 10.90
N LYS A 512 -2.15 -15.60 12.23
CA LYS A 512 -3.25 -15.59 13.20
C LYS A 512 -4.12 -14.34 13.10
N VAL A 513 -3.53 -13.20 12.74
CA VAL A 513 -4.16 -11.87 12.83
C VAL A 513 -4.44 -11.27 11.45
N GLN A 514 -3.59 -11.51 10.43
CA GLN A 514 -3.72 -10.88 9.11
C GLN A 514 -5.12 -11.06 8.50
N LYS A 515 -5.71 -12.25 8.64
CA LYS A 515 -7.05 -12.56 8.10
C LYS A 515 -8.19 -11.75 8.72
N SER A 516 -7.98 -11.18 9.90
CA SER A 516 -9.00 -10.35 10.56
C SER A 516 -9.09 -8.95 9.95
N PHE A 517 -8.05 -8.52 9.22
CA PHE A 517 -8.09 -7.32 8.40
C PHE A 517 -8.88 -7.55 7.12
N THR A 518 -9.82 -6.65 6.83
CA THR A 518 -10.64 -6.65 5.60
C THR A 518 -10.13 -5.67 4.55
N GLY A 519 -9.03 -4.97 4.85
CA GLY A 519 -8.33 -4.02 4.01
C GLY A 519 -6.85 -4.38 3.89
N GLY A 520 -5.98 -3.38 3.89
CA GLY A 520 -4.55 -3.62 3.68
C GLY A 520 -3.82 -4.23 4.88
N VAL A 521 -2.92 -5.16 4.61
CA VAL A 521 -2.05 -5.82 5.60
C VAL A 521 -0.75 -6.27 4.94
N MET A 522 0.39 -6.31 5.64
CA MET A 522 1.67 -6.71 5.05
C MET A 522 2.70 -7.17 6.08
N MET A 523 3.23 -8.39 5.90
CA MET A 523 4.45 -8.83 6.58
C MET A 523 5.69 -8.56 5.71
N HIS A 524 6.67 -7.84 6.25
CA HIS A 524 8.00 -7.71 5.65
C HIS A 524 8.98 -8.73 6.26
N ILE A 525 9.61 -9.53 5.41
CA ILE A 525 10.72 -10.40 5.80
C ILE A 525 12.00 -9.66 5.41
N PHE A 526 12.62 -8.99 6.38
CA PHE A 526 13.88 -8.28 6.19
C PHE A 526 15.04 -9.26 6.07
N LEU A 527 15.83 -9.14 5.00
CA LEU A 527 16.97 -10.01 4.72
C LEU A 527 18.27 -9.20 4.81
N GLY A 528 19.25 -9.74 5.53
CA GLY A 528 20.56 -9.11 5.73
C GLY A 528 21.55 -9.36 4.59
N GLU A 529 21.26 -10.33 3.73
CA GLU A 529 22.10 -10.78 2.62
C GLU A 529 21.24 -11.19 1.42
N GLU A 530 21.88 -11.48 0.28
CA GLU A 530 21.22 -12.07 -0.87
C GLU A 530 20.83 -13.52 -0.57
N PRO A 531 19.52 -13.86 -0.51
CA PRO A 531 19.11 -15.24 -0.30
C PRO A 531 19.27 -16.06 -1.59
N ASP A 532 19.45 -17.37 -1.45
CA ASP A 532 19.39 -18.31 -2.58
C ASP A 532 17.98 -18.32 -3.22
N PRO A 533 17.85 -18.14 -4.55
CA PRO A 533 16.56 -18.11 -5.24
C PRO A 533 15.70 -19.36 -4.98
N GLU A 534 16.29 -20.55 -4.97
CA GLU A 534 15.61 -21.82 -4.71
C GLU A 534 15.17 -21.94 -3.24
N ALA A 535 15.97 -21.45 -2.30
CA ALA A 535 15.59 -21.36 -0.89
C ALA A 535 14.40 -20.41 -0.71
N LEU A 536 14.40 -19.24 -1.36
CA LEU A 536 13.24 -18.34 -1.39
C LEU A 536 12.02 -19.02 -1.99
N ALA A 537 12.16 -19.76 -3.09
CA ALA A 537 11.05 -20.49 -3.69
C ALA A 537 10.45 -21.54 -2.74
N LYS A 538 11.31 -22.29 -2.02
CA LYS A 538 10.87 -23.24 -0.99
C LYS A 538 10.16 -22.52 0.17
N LEU A 539 10.66 -21.36 0.60
CA LEU A 539 10.01 -20.54 1.62
C LEU A 539 8.64 -20.03 1.13
N THR A 540 8.56 -19.48 -0.07
CA THR A 540 7.31 -19.03 -0.71
C THR A 540 6.28 -20.17 -0.77
N LYS A 541 6.68 -21.40 -1.14
CA LYS A 541 5.77 -22.57 -1.11
C LYS A 541 5.26 -22.90 0.29
N ARG A 542 6.08 -22.68 1.35
CA ARG A 542 5.66 -22.86 2.74
C ARG A 542 4.70 -21.76 3.17
N LEU A 543 5.02 -20.50 2.89
CA LEU A 543 4.17 -19.35 3.20
C LEU A 543 2.81 -19.42 2.50
N MET A 544 2.76 -19.88 1.25
CA MET A 544 1.52 -20.11 0.50
C MET A 544 0.56 -21.11 1.19
N ARG A 545 1.05 -21.98 2.07
CA ARG A 545 0.26 -22.95 2.85
C ARG A 545 -0.18 -22.43 4.23
N THR A 546 0.25 -21.22 4.59
CA THR A 546 -0.16 -20.55 5.82
C THR A 546 -1.41 -19.73 5.60
N GLU A 547 -1.92 -19.17 6.69
CA GLU A 547 -3.08 -18.27 6.69
C GLU A 547 -2.68 -16.81 6.39
N LEU A 548 -1.41 -16.53 6.04
CA LEU A 548 -0.94 -15.19 5.65
C LEU A 548 -1.68 -14.68 4.40
N VAL A 549 -2.00 -13.38 4.41
CA VAL A 549 -2.66 -12.69 3.29
C VAL A 549 -1.61 -12.12 2.36
N TYR A 550 -0.62 -11.39 2.91
CA TYR A 550 0.31 -10.61 2.11
C TYR A 550 1.70 -10.55 2.76
N TRP A 551 2.75 -10.75 1.96
CA TRP A 551 4.13 -10.60 2.42
C TRP A 551 5.08 -10.06 1.36
N SER A 552 6.29 -9.72 1.79
CA SER A 552 7.40 -9.38 0.90
C SER A 552 8.74 -9.85 1.45
N TYR A 553 9.65 -10.18 0.54
CA TYR A 553 11.07 -10.31 0.85
C TYR A 553 11.75 -8.95 0.67
N THR A 554 12.45 -8.49 1.70
CA THR A 554 13.08 -7.18 1.73
C THR A 554 14.57 -7.32 2.02
N PRO A 555 15.40 -7.68 1.02
CA PRO A 555 16.84 -7.53 1.13
C PRO A 555 17.21 -6.06 1.26
N ALA A 556 18.18 -5.76 2.13
CA ALA A 556 18.88 -4.48 2.06
C ALA A 556 19.70 -4.44 0.76
N ILE A 557 19.86 -3.26 0.16
CA ILE A 557 20.73 -3.07 -1.01
C ILE A 557 21.70 -1.93 -0.69
N THR A 558 22.99 -2.23 -0.72
CA THR A 558 24.05 -1.24 -0.46
C THR A 558 24.60 -0.72 -1.78
N VAL A 559 24.59 0.60 -1.97
CA VAL A 559 25.08 1.28 -3.17
C VAL A 559 26.23 2.21 -2.79
N CYS A 560 27.39 2.05 -3.43
CA CYS A 560 28.55 2.90 -3.18
C CYS A 560 28.45 4.21 -3.97
N ASN A 561 28.52 5.34 -3.26
CA ASN A 561 28.47 6.67 -3.88
C ASN A 561 29.79 7.04 -4.60
N GLU A 562 30.90 6.36 -4.30
CA GLU A 562 32.20 6.62 -4.94
C GLU A 562 32.38 5.88 -6.27
N CYS A 563 32.13 4.56 -6.29
CA CYS A 563 32.39 3.71 -7.46
C CYS A 563 31.14 3.21 -8.18
N GLY A 564 29.94 3.54 -7.68
CA GLY A 564 28.66 3.12 -8.25
C GLY A 564 28.35 1.62 -8.12
N TYR A 565 29.16 0.86 -7.37
CA TYR A 565 28.90 -0.57 -7.17
C TYR A 565 27.68 -0.78 -6.25
N SER A 566 26.76 -1.65 -6.67
CA SER A 566 25.60 -2.07 -5.89
C SER A 566 25.74 -3.53 -5.47
N ALA A 567 25.47 -3.83 -4.21
CA ALA A 567 25.44 -5.17 -3.64
C ALA A 567 24.13 -5.41 -2.87
N THR A 568 23.58 -6.61 -2.98
CA THR A 568 22.47 -7.06 -2.13
C THR A 568 23.03 -7.49 -0.78
N GLY A 569 22.53 -6.90 0.30
CA GLY A 569 23.00 -7.11 1.66
C GLY A 569 23.25 -5.81 2.40
N LEU A 570 23.38 -5.91 3.72
CA LEU A 570 23.60 -4.79 4.63
C LEU A 570 25.11 -4.62 4.88
N TYR A 571 25.75 -3.74 4.11
CA TYR A 571 27.18 -3.48 4.23
C TYR A 571 27.44 -2.05 4.70
N THR A 572 28.33 -1.88 5.66
CA THR A 572 28.79 -0.56 6.13
C THR A 572 29.90 0.04 5.25
N HIS A 573 30.49 -0.79 4.38
CA HIS A 573 31.56 -0.40 3.45
C HIS A 573 31.30 -1.02 2.08
N CYS A 574 31.79 -0.40 1.02
CA CYS A 574 31.68 -0.96 -0.32
C CYS A 574 32.55 -2.22 -0.44
N PRO A 575 31.98 -3.40 -0.75
CA PRO A 575 32.75 -4.64 -0.88
C PRO A 575 33.71 -4.65 -2.09
N ARG A 576 33.59 -3.68 -3.01
CA ARG A 576 34.45 -3.54 -4.20
C ARG A 576 35.64 -2.61 -3.99
N CYS A 577 35.42 -1.43 -3.41
CA CYS A 577 36.46 -0.40 -3.27
C CYS A 577 36.81 -0.03 -1.82
N GLY A 578 36.12 -0.59 -0.82
CA GLY A 578 36.35 -0.32 0.60
C GLY A 578 35.82 1.00 1.13
N SER A 579 35.19 1.84 0.29
CA SER A 579 34.64 3.14 0.73
C SER A 579 33.53 3.00 1.76
N GLU A 580 33.56 3.84 2.81
CA GLU A 580 32.49 4.02 3.80
C GLU A 580 31.32 4.86 3.26
N ASN A 581 31.50 5.56 2.14
CA ASN A 581 30.47 6.37 1.52
C ASN A 581 29.49 5.49 0.73
N VAL A 582 28.62 4.80 1.47
CA VAL A 582 27.58 3.92 0.96
C VAL A 582 26.19 4.41 1.35
N GLU A 583 25.22 4.17 0.47
CA GLU A 583 23.80 4.39 0.72
C GLU A 583 23.09 3.04 0.82
N ILE A 584 22.31 2.85 1.89
CA ILE A 584 21.53 1.63 2.11
C ILE A 584 20.10 1.88 1.65
N TRP A 585 19.62 1.07 0.73
CA TRP A 585 18.25 1.04 0.27
C TRP A 585 17.48 -0.07 0.94
N SER A 586 16.30 0.25 1.45
CA SER A 586 15.41 -0.74 2.06
C SER A 586 13.94 -0.33 1.94
N ARG A 587 13.07 -1.32 2.11
CA ARG A 587 11.62 -1.18 2.11
C ARG A 587 11.11 -1.05 3.55
N ILE A 588 11.20 0.15 4.15
CA ILE A 588 10.88 0.31 5.58
C ILE A 588 9.38 0.16 5.86
N ILE A 589 8.53 0.80 5.06
CA ILE A 589 7.06 0.77 5.20
C ILE A 589 6.34 0.39 3.89
N GLY A 590 7.04 -0.27 2.96
CA GLY A 590 6.42 -0.84 1.76
C GLY A 590 7.09 -0.53 0.43
N TYR A 591 7.85 0.54 0.29
CA TYR A 591 8.53 0.87 -0.97
C TYR A 591 10.01 1.14 -0.72
N TYR A 592 10.85 0.90 -1.73
CA TYR A 592 12.29 1.10 -1.62
C TYR A 592 12.62 2.60 -1.58
N ARG A 593 13.37 3.02 -0.57
CA ARG A 593 14.03 4.32 -0.56
C ARG A 593 15.39 4.21 0.12
N PRO A 594 16.33 5.09 -0.24
CA PRO A 594 17.59 5.20 0.48
C PRO A 594 17.32 5.60 1.93
N LEU A 595 18.10 5.07 2.87
CA LEU A 595 17.90 5.28 4.31
C LEU A 595 17.91 6.78 4.64
N LYS A 596 18.72 7.58 3.93
CA LYS A 596 18.77 9.03 4.13
C LYS A 596 17.43 9.76 3.87
N ASN A 597 16.52 9.20 3.09
CA ASN A 597 15.24 9.84 2.75
C ASN A 597 14.17 9.64 3.83
N TRP A 598 14.30 8.62 4.67
CA TRP A 598 13.31 8.32 5.71
C TRP A 598 13.35 9.36 6.83
N ASN A 599 12.27 9.53 7.57
CA ASN A 599 12.30 10.41 8.74
C ASN A 599 13.27 9.88 9.82
N PRO A 600 13.77 10.74 10.73
CA PRO A 600 14.78 10.35 11.72
C PRO A 600 14.38 9.16 12.59
N PHE A 601 13.10 9.05 12.94
CA PHE A 601 12.59 7.95 13.76
C PHE A 601 12.66 6.61 13.03
N ARG A 602 12.25 6.60 11.76
CA ARG A 602 12.34 5.42 10.87
C ARG A 602 13.77 5.03 10.56
N LYS A 603 14.68 5.99 10.41
CA LYS A 603 16.11 5.70 10.21
C LYS A 603 16.71 4.95 11.40
N LYS A 604 16.38 5.38 12.62
CA LYS A 604 16.83 4.70 13.85
C LYS A 604 16.16 3.35 14.02
N GLU A 605 14.84 3.29 13.84
CA GLU A 605 14.05 2.06 13.93
C GLU A 605 14.49 0.99 12.93
N PHE A 606 14.96 1.36 11.74
CA PHE A 606 15.54 0.42 10.78
C PHE A 606 16.62 -0.48 11.40
N TRP A 607 17.50 0.09 12.23
CA TRP A 607 18.62 -0.64 12.83
C TRP A 607 18.21 -1.53 14.00
N THR A 608 17.02 -1.33 14.57
CA THR A 608 16.50 -2.23 15.62
C THR A 608 15.82 -3.46 15.03
N ARG A 609 15.59 -3.49 13.71
CA ARG A 609 14.89 -4.60 13.05
C ARG A 609 15.73 -5.86 13.03
N LYS A 610 15.07 -7.01 13.19
CA LYS A 610 15.69 -8.30 12.90
C LYS A 610 15.80 -8.52 11.39
N HIS A 611 17.04 -8.56 10.91
CA HIS A 611 17.38 -8.98 9.55
C HIS A 611 17.72 -10.47 9.56
N TYR A 612 16.94 -11.29 8.85
CA TYR A 612 17.18 -12.72 8.73
C TYR A 612 18.30 -12.99 7.71
N SER A 613 19.13 -13.97 7.99
CA SER A 613 20.14 -14.53 7.09
C SER A 613 19.84 -16.01 6.83
N SER A 614 20.50 -16.58 5.83
CA SER A 614 20.33 -17.95 5.34
C SER A 614 20.79 -19.00 6.35
#